data_AF-A4AQK8-F1
#
_entry.id   AF-A4AQK8-F1
#
_cell.length_a   1.000
_cell.length_b   1.000
_cell.length_c   1.000
_cell.angle_alpha   90.00
_cell.angle_beta   90.00
_cell.angle_gamma   90.00
#
_symmetry.space_group_name_H-M   'P 1'
#
loop_
_entity.id
_entity.type
_entity.pdbx_description
1 polymer ?
#
loop_
_entity_poly.entity_id
_entity_poly.type
_entity_poly.pdbx_seq_one_letter_code
_entity_poly.pdbx_strand_id
1 'polypeptide(L)'
;MKNIASNPDIVKKPIDLQLNYSKCEDLKTELMFYSKDLRFLQQLLDRYFDEMVQNENLDEMRESLMRFQDLCYNCDRLKKRVKDQQKRLIDLMKGEKSLSHEALLLEQSSIEKSKTSLMGDFKMVKKEILTIADHVLQVKKDNESFSYNS
;
A
#
# COMPACT_ATOMS: atom_id res chain seq x y z
N MET A 1 35.81 38.64 16.73
CA MET A 1 36.32 37.52 15.91
C MET A 1 35.73 36.24 16.45
N LYS A 2 35.16 35.42 15.56
CA LYS A 2 34.38 34.22 15.86
C LYS A 2 35.26 33.12 16.45
N ASN A 3 34.78 32.45 17.49
CA ASN A 3 35.15 31.06 17.75
C ASN A 3 33.95 30.36 18.39
N ILE A 4 33.05 29.87 17.53
CA ILE A 4 32.01 28.91 17.93
C ILE A 4 32.63 27.56 17.61
N ALA A 5 33.13 26.90 18.65
CA ALA A 5 33.65 25.55 18.58
C ALA A 5 32.56 24.63 18.01
N SER A 6 32.91 23.93 16.94
CA SER A 6 32.14 22.84 16.36
C SER A 6 31.77 21.84 17.46
N ASN A 7 30.48 21.63 17.66
CA ASN A 7 29.96 20.59 18.55
C ASN A 7 30.22 19.22 17.91
N PRO A 8 31.12 18.37 18.45
CA PRO A 8 31.25 16.99 18.02
C PRO A 8 30.19 16.16 18.74
N ASP A 9 29.71 15.09 18.11
CA ASP A 9 28.76 14.12 18.67
C ASP A 9 27.26 14.43 18.52
N ILE A 10 26.84 14.69 17.27
CA ILE A 10 25.64 13.97 16.81
C ILE A 10 26.09 12.52 16.62
N VAL A 11 25.88 11.70 17.65
CA VAL A 11 26.10 10.25 17.61
C VAL A 11 25.32 9.67 16.43
N LYS A 12 25.98 9.53 15.27
CA LYS A 12 25.41 8.86 14.10
C LYS A 12 25.22 7.41 14.49
N LYS A 13 23.98 7.03 14.82
CA LYS A 13 23.62 5.62 15.07
C LYS A 13 24.17 4.79 13.90
N PRO A 14 24.99 3.76 14.15
CA PRO A 14 25.50 2.93 13.08
C PRO A 14 24.34 2.32 12.30
N ILE A 15 24.37 2.47 10.98
CA ILE A 15 23.36 1.89 10.11
C ILE A 15 23.63 0.40 10.02
N ASP A 16 22.73 -0.39 10.59
CA ASP A 16 22.70 -1.82 10.33
C ASP A 16 22.09 -2.07 8.94
N LEU A 17 22.98 -2.14 7.94
CA LEU A 17 22.61 -2.38 6.55
C LEU A 17 21.88 -3.71 6.39
N GLN A 18 22.28 -4.74 7.15
CA GLN A 18 21.72 -6.09 7.06
C GLN A 18 20.30 -6.13 7.64
N LEU A 19 20.08 -5.47 8.79
CA LEU A 19 18.76 -5.31 9.36
C LEU A 19 17.82 -4.55 8.40
N ASN A 20 18.26 -3.45 7.80
CA ASN A 20 17.44 -2.69 6.85
C ASN A 20 17.14 -3.48 5.57
N TYR A 21 18.09 -4.30 5.12
CA TYR A 21 17.87 -5.20 3.99
C TYR A 21 16.80 -6.25 4.32
N SER A 22 16.88 -6.87 5.49
CA SER A 22 15.88 -7.84 5.97
C SER A 22 14.49 -7.22 6.03
N LYS A 23 14.36 -6.01 6.58
CA LYS A 23 13.08 -5.27 6.63
C LYS A 23 12.51 -5.04 5.23
N CYS A 24 13.35 -4.77 4.24
CA CYS A 24 12.90 -4.61 2.87
C CYS A 24 12.42 -5.95 2.26
N GLU A 25 13.07 -7.08 2.56
CA GLU A 25 12.58 -8.41 2.10
C GLU A 25 11.25 -8.77 2.75
N ASP A 26 11.10 -8.51 4.05
CA ASP A 26 9.84 -8.74 4.77
C ASP A 26 8.72 -7.89 4.15
N LEU A 27 8.96 -6.59 3.98
CA LEU A 27 7.97 -5.69 3.39
C LEU A 27 7.65 -6.03 1.93
N LYS A 28 8.65 -6.41 1.13
CA LYS A 28 8.41 -6.85 -0.26
C LYS A 28 7.48 -8.06 -0.29
N THR A 29 7.68 -9.01 0.61
CA THR A 29 6.82 -10.19 0.75
C THR A 29 5.40 -9.79 1.16
N GLU A 30 5.25 -8.92 2.16
CA GLU A 30 3.95 -8.37 2.56
C GLU A 30 3.24 -7.66 1.38
N LEU A 31 3.95 -6.83 0.61
CA LEU A 31 3.39 -6.12 -0.55
C LEU A 31 2.98 -7.06 -1.68
N MET A 32 3.61 -8.23 -1.81
CA MET A 32 3.15 -9.28 -2.73
C MET A 32 1.81 -9.87 -2.29
N PHE A 33 1.58 -10.05 -0.99
CA PHE A 33 0.27 -10.46 -0.47
C PHE A 33 -0.78 -9.38 -0.70
N TYR A 34 -0.49 -8.11 -0.39
CA TYR A 34 -1.39 -7.00 -0.70
C TYR A 34 -1.73 -6.91 -2.19
N SER A 35 -0.75 -7.12 -3.08
CA SER A 35 -1.00 -7.12 -4.53
C SER A 35 -1.99 -8.22 -4.95
N LYS A 36 -1.95 -9.40 -4.31
CA LYS A 36 -2.89 -10.49 -4.58
C LYS A 36 -4.29 -10.15 -4.07
N ASP A 37 -4.39 -9.61 -2.86
CA ASP A 37 -5.66 -9.20 -2.28
C ASP A 37 -6.32 -8.07 -3.09
N LEU A 38 -5.55 -7.09 -3.54
CA LEU A 38 -6.02 -6.03 -4.43
C LEU A 38 -6.55 -6.60 -5.74
N ARG A 39 -5.86 -7.59 -6.32
CA ARG A 39 -6.35 -8.27 -7.53
C ARG A 39 -7.67 -8.99 -7.28
N PHE A 40 -7.83 -9.63 -6.12
CA PHE A 40 -9.10 -10.24 -5.74
C PHE A 40 -10.22 -9.21 -5.64
N LEU A 41 -9.95 -8.04 -5.01
CA LEU A 41 -10.94 -6.96 -4.91
C LEU A 41 -11.30 -6.37 -6.29
N GLN A 42 -10.33 -6.19 -7.18
CA GLN A 42 -10.59 -5.79 -8.57
C GLN A 42 -11.52 -6.79 -9.26
N GLN A 43 -11.24 -8.08 -9.16
CA GLN A 43 -12.08 -9.12 -9.75
C GLN A 43 -13.50 -9.13 -9.15
N LEU A 44 -13.64 -8.81 -7.87
CA LEU A 44 -14.93 -8.69 -7.20
C LEU A 44 -15.73 -7.50 -7.76
N LEU A 45 -15.06 -6.35 -7.92
CA LEU A 45 -15.65 -5.16 -8.53
C LEU A 45 -16.06 -5.43 -9.97
N ASP A 46 -15.17 -6.00 -10.79
CA ASP A 46 -15.45 -6.33 -12.19
C ASP A 46 -16.64 -7.28 -12.33
N ARG A 47 -16.79 -8.23 -11.39
CA ARG A 47 -17.87 -9.22 -11.41
C ARG A 47 -19.25 -8.63 -11.13
N TYR A 48 -19.34 -7.65 -10.23
CA TYR A 48 -20.60 -7.09 -9.78
C TYR A 48 -20.85 -5.68 -10.31
N PHE A 49 -19.98 -5.18 -11.19
CA PHE A 49 -20.01 -3.80 -11.67
C PHE A 49 -21.38 -3.44 -12.27
N ASP A 50 -21.92 -4.31 -13.12
CA ASP A 50 -23.20 -4.07 -13.79
C ASP A 50 -24.35 -4.01 -12.78
N GLU A 51 -24.40 -4.93 -11.81
CA GLU A 51 -25.43 -4.91 -10.77
C GLU A 51 -25.25 -3.77 -9.76
N MET A 52 -24.01 -3.35 -9.48
CA MET A 52 -23.72 -2.19 -8.63
C MET A 52 -24.22 -0.90 -9.30
N VAL A 53 -23.94 -0.71 -10.61
CA VAL A 53 -24.39 0.45 -11.39
C VAL A 53 -25.91 0.56 -11.47
N GLN A 54 -26.63 -0.56 -11.43
CA GLN A 54 -28.10 -0.56 -11.45
C GLN A 54 -28.76 -0.29 -10.08
N ASN A 55 -28.09 -0.64 -8.98
CA ASN A 55 -28.70 -0.65 -7.64
C ASN A 55 -28.18 0.44 -6.69
N GLU A 56 -27.08 1.13 -7.00
CA GLU A 56 -26.44 2.08 -6.08
C GLU A 56 -26.40 3.54 -6.57
N ASN A 57 -26.07 4.43 -5.63
CA ASN A 57 -25.72 5.83 -5.92
C ASN A 57 -24.39 5.89 -6.68
N LEU A 58 -24.45 6.10 -7.99
CA LEU A 58 -23.30 6.08 -8.92
C LEU A 58 -22.11 6.93 -8.48
N ASP A 59 -22.34 8.01 -7.75
CA ASP A 59 -21.27 8.90 -7.29
C ASP A 59 -20.46 8.27 -6.12
N GLU A 60 -21.12 7.64 -5.14
CA GLU A 60 -20.43 6.96 -4.03
C GLU A 60 -19.59 5.78 -4.55
N MET A 61 -20.13 5.03 -5.50
CA MET A 61 -19.43 3.94 -6.17
C MET A 61 -18.19 4.45 -6.93
N ARG A 62 -18.34 5.55 -7.67
CA ARG A 62 -17.22 6.17 -8.40
C ARG A 62 -16.11 6.59 -7.43
N GLU A 63 -16.44 7.18 -6.30
CA GLU A 63 -15.46 7.56 -5.30
C GLU A 63 -14.71 6.36 -4.70
N SER A 64 -15.42 5.28 -4.37
CA SER A 64 -14.79 4.04 -3.88
C SER A 64 -13.86 3.41 -4.92
N LEU A 65 -14.25 3.43 -6.20
CA LEU A 65 -13.40 2.96 -7.31
C LEU A 65 -12.14 3.82 -7.46
N MET A 66 -12.25 5.15 -7.35
CA MET A 66 -11.09 6.05 -7.39
C MET A 66 -10.12 5.76 -6.23
N ARG A 67 -10.64 5.64 -5.00
CA ARG A 67 -9.82 5.27 -3.82
C ARG A 67 -9.14 3.91 -4.00
N PHE A 68 -9.82 2.95 -4.61
CA PHE A 68 -9.25 1.65 -4.93
C PHE A 68 -8.11 1.74 -5.97
N GLN A 69 -8.29 2.52 -7.04
CA GLN A 69 -7.24 2.73 -8.04
C GLN A 69 -6.01 3.42 -7.45
N ASP A 70 -6.22 4.44 -6.61
CA ASP A 70 -5.14 5.12 -5.89
C ASP A 70 -4.39 4.14 -4.97
N LEU A 71 -5.11 3.25 -4.29
CA LEU A 71 -4.53 2.22 -3.45
C LEU A 71 -3.66 1.24 -4.26
N CYS A 72 -4.14 0.78 -5.44
CA CYS A 72 -3.34 -0.05 -6.35
C CYS A 72 -2.06 0.67 -6.79
N TYR A 73 -2.18 1.93 -7.21
CA TYR A 73 -1.03 2.75 -7.60
C TYR A 73 -0.03 2.91 -6.46
N ASN A 74 -0.50 3.20 -5.26
CA ASN A 74 0.35 3.38 -4.08
C ASN A 74 1.07 2.08 -3.69
N CYS A 75 0.39 0.93 -3.81
CA CYS A 75 1.01 -0.38 -3.56
C CYS A 75 2.18 -0.63 -4.52
N ASP A 76 1.98 -0.42 -5.83
CA ASP A 76 3.02 -0.62 -6.84
C ASP A 76 4.16 0.40 -6.72
N ARG A 77 3.84 1.66 -6.42
CA ARG A 77 4.83 2.69 -6.14
C ARG A 77 5.69 2.32 -4.93
N LEU A 78 5.10 1.82 -3.85
CA LEU A 78 5.83 1.39 -2.67
C LEU A 78 6.71 0.17 -2.97
N LYS A 79 6.21 -0.82 -3.74
CA LYS A 79 7.02 -1.98 -4.19
C LYS A 79 8.26 -1.54 -4.95
N LYS A 80 8.12 -0.58 -5.86
CA LYS A 80 9.26 -0.03 -6.61
C LYS A 80 10.27 0.64 -5.67
N ARG A 81 9.81 1.46 -4.72
CA ARG A 81 10.68 2.12 -3.74
C ARG A 81 11.44 1.13 -2.85
N VAL A 82 10.76 0.09 -2.36
CA VAL A 82 11.39 -0.98 -1.57
C VAL A 82 12.50 -1.67 -2.39
N LYS A 83 12.22 -2.02 -3.65
CA LYS A 83 13.22 -2.62 -4.55
C LYS A 83 14.41 -1.69 -4.80
N ASP A 84 14.15 -0.41 -5.02
CA ASP A 84 15.21 0.58 -5.24
C ASP A 84 16.06 0.76 -3.97
N GLN A 85 15.45 0.76 -2.79
CA GLN A 85 16.14 0.82 -1.50
C GLN A 85 16.99 -0.44 -1.26
N GLN A 86 16.48 -1.64 -1.56
CA GLN A 86 17.25 -2.88 -1.49
C GLN A 86 18.50 -2.82 -2.37
N LYS A 87 18.36 -2.34 -3.61
CA LYS A 87 19.49 -2.17 -4.52
C LYS A 87 20.54 -1.23 -3.92
N ARG A 88 20.13 -0.09 -3.36
CA ARG A 88 21.05 0.86 -2.70
C ARG A 88 21.78 0.23 -1.52
N LEU A 89 21.08 -0.57 -0.70
CA LEU A 89 21.68 -1.28 0.43
C LEU A 89 22.72 -2.31 -0.04
N ILE A 90 22.42 -3.08 -1.10
CA ILE A 90 23.37 -4.01 -1.71
C ILE A 90 24.61 -3.29 -2.25
N ASP A 91 24.42 -2.21 -3.02
CA ASP A 91 25.51 -1.42 -3.59
C ASP A 91 26.45 -0.89 -2.47
N LEU A 92 25.88 -0.50 -1.32
CA LEU A 92 26.64 -0.06 -0.14
C LEU A 92 27.38 -1.20 0.55
N MET A 93 26.75 -2.35 0.74
CA MET A 93 27.39 -3.54 1.32
C MET A 93 28.59 -4.00 0.49
N LYS A 94 28.55 -3.82 -0.83
CA LYS A 94 29.65 -4.13 -1.75
C LYS A 94 30.72 -3.03 -1.86
N GLY A 95 30.51 -1.88 -1.21
CA GLY A 95 31.42 -0.74 -1.32
C GLY A 95 31.38 -0.02 -2.67
N GLU A 96 30.36 -0.27 -3.50
CA GLU A 96 30.27 0.25 -4.88
C GLU A 96 29.81 1.72 -4.95
N LYS A 97 29.26 2.28 -3.87
CA LYS A 97 28.77 3.67 -3.81
C LYS A 97 28.99 4.34 -2.46
N SER A 98 29.37 5.61 -2.49
CA SER A 98 29.27 6.51 -1.34
C SER A 98 27.88 7.16 -1.33
N LEU A 99 26.91 6.56 -0.63
CA LEU A 99 25.59 7.14 -0.41
C LEU A 99 25.54 7.76 1.00
N SER A 100 24.86 8.90 1.15
CA SER A 100 24.68 9.51 2.47
C SER A 100 23.88 8.58 3.38
N HIS A 101 24.45 8.24 4.54
CA HIS A 101 23.76 7.51 5.61
C HIS A 101 22.43 8.15 5.99
N GLU A 102 22.37 9.48 6.04
CA GLU A 102 21.15 10.22 6.34
C GLU A 102 20.06 9.99 5.29
N ALA A 103 20.44 9.98 4.01
CA ALA A 103 19.49 9.73 2.92
C ALA A 103 18.87 8.32 2.99
N LEU A 104 19.63 7.31 3.42
CA LEU A 104 19.12 5.94 3.61
C LEU A 104 18.12 5.85 4.76
N LEU A 105 18.42 6.51 5.88
CA LEU A 105 17.54 6.52 7.05
C LEU A 105 16.25 7.28 6.77
N LEU A 106 16.33 8.40 6.04
CA LEU A 106 15.17 9.15 5.59
C LEU A 106 14.29 8.34 4.65
N GLU A 107 14.89 7.64 3.67
CA GLU A 107 14.12 6.77 2.77
C GLU A 107 13.49 5.61 3.52
N GLN A 108 14.23 4.95 4.43
CA GLN A 108 13.66 3.87 5.25
C GLN A 108 12.48 4.37 6.08
N SER A 109 12.60 5.51 6.76
CA SER A 109 11.51 6.10 7.53
C SER A 109 10.31 6.43 6.65
N SER A 110 10.55 6.95 5.44
CA SER A 110 9.49 7.26 4.48
C SER A 110 8.78 5.99 3.98
N ILE A 111 9.52 4.90 3.72
CA ILE A 111 8.98 3.59 3.36
C ILE A 111 8.07 3.06 4.48
N GLU A 112 8.50 3.10 5.74
CA GLU A 112 7.68 2.65 6.88
C GLU A 112 6.39 3.47 7.01
N LYS A 113 6.45 4.79 6.85
CA LYS A 113 5.25 5.65 6.83
C LYS A 113 4.30 5.28 5.69
N SER A 114 4.84 5.08 4.49
CA SER A 114 4.04 4.65 3.33
C SER A 114 3.42 3.28 3.54
N LYS A 115 4.13 2.35 4.19
CA LYS A 115 3.58 1.04 4.60
C LYS A 115 2.37 1.23 5.52
N THR A 116 2.51 2.00 6.59
CA THR A 116 1.40 2.24 7.53
C THR A 116 0.19 2.88 6.87
N SER A 117 0.40 3.87 6.00
CA SER A 117 -0.68 4.49 5.21
C SER A 117 -1.38 3.45 4.34
N LEU A 118 -0.61 2.71 3.54
CA LEU A 118 -1.14 1.68 2.64
C LEU A 118 -1.99 0.64 3.39
N MET A 119 -1.55 0.20 4.57
CA MET A 119 -2.31 -0.75 5.39
C MET A 119 -3.64 -0.17 5.87
N GLY A 120 -3.67 1.11 6.23
CA GLY A 120 -4.89 1.81 6.63
C GLY A 120 -5.87 1.94 5.47
N ASP A 121 -5.37 2.45 4.34
CA ASP A 121 -6.14 2.65 3.12
C ASP A 121 -6.70 1.31 2.60
N PHE A 122 -5.89 0.25 2.63
CA PHE A 122 -6.31 -1.09 2.25
C PHE A 122 -7.48 -1.61 3.09
N LYS A 123 -7.43 -1.45 4.43
CA LYS A 123 -8.52 -1.91 5.30
C LYS A 123 -9.82 -1.16 5.01
N MET A 124 -9.73 0.15 4.81
CA MET A 124 -10.87 1.01 4.52
C MET A 124 -11.51 0.65 3.18
N VAL A 125 -10.72 0.65 2.10
CA VAL A 125 -11.19 0.33 0.75
C VAL A 125 -11.74 -1.09 0.66
N LYS A 126 -11.06 -2.07 1.27
CA LYS A 126 -11.56 -3.46 1.34
C LYS A 126 -12.94 -3.53 1.99
N LYS A 127 -13.16 -2.79 3.08
CA LYS A 127 -14.45 -2.76 3.75
C LYS A 127 -15.53 -2.15 2.86
N GLU A 128 -15.24 -1.02 2.22
CA GLU A 128 -16.17 -0.35 1.30
C GLU A 128 -16.60 -1.30 0.17
N ILE A 129 -15.64 -1.90 -0.54
CA ILE A 129 -15.93 -2.80 -1.67
C ILE A 129 -16.75 -4.02 -1.22
N LEU A 130 -16.42 -4.61 -0.07
CA LEU A 130 -17.17 -5.76 0.45
C LEU A 130 -18.59 -5.39 0.86
N THR A 131 -18.81 -4.20 1.44
CA THR A 131 -20.15 -3.71 1.78
C THR A 131 -21.00 -3.50 0.53
N ILE A 132 -20.44 -2.90 -0.51
CA ILE A 132 -21.10 -2.74 -1.82
C ILE A 132 -21.48 -4.12 -2.40
N ALA A 133 -20.51 -5.05 -2.44
CA ALA A 133 -20.75 -6.39 -2.97
C ALA A 133 -21.82 -7.17 -2.18
N ASP A 134 -21.84 -7.05 -0.85
CA ASP A 134 -22.84 -7.67 0.02
C ASP A 134 -24.25 -7.09 -0.24
N HIS A 135 -24.36 -5.78 -0.41
CA HIS A 135 -25.62 -5.12 -0.73
C HIS A 135 -26.21 -5.62 -2.06
N VAL A 136 -25.39 -5.69 -3.10
CA VAL A 136 -25.77 -6.21 -4.42
C VAL A 136 -26.27 -7.65 -4.33
N LEU A 137 -25.57 -8.50 -3.57
CA LEU A 137 -25.98 -9.89 -3.36
C LEU A 137 -27.31 -10.00 -2.62
N GLN A 138 -27.54 -9.15 -1.63
CA GLN A 138 -28.78 -9.14 -0.86
C GLN A 138 -29.97 -8.68 -1.74
N VAL A 139 -29.81 -7.61 -2.52
CA VAL A 139 -30.84 -7.14 -3.47
C VAL A 139 -31.20 -8.24 -4.48
N LYS A 140 -30.19 -8.93 -5.02
CA LYS A 140 -30.40 -10.05 -5.95
C LYS A 140 -31.20 -11.17 -5.32
N LYS A 141 -30.86 -11.57 -4.10
CA LYS A 141 -31.56 -12.63 -3.36
C LYS A 141 -33.02 -12.26 -3.07
N ASP A 142 -33.27 -11.01 -2.69
CA ASP A 142 -34.61 -10.52 -2.37
C ASP A 142 -35.48 -10.53 -3.64
N ASN A 143 -34.94 -10.10 -4.79
CA ASN A 143 -35.61 -10.15 -6.08
C ASN A 143 -35.93 -11.59 -6.54
N GLU A 144 -35.00 -12.53 -6.36
CA GLU A 144 -35.22 -13.95 -6.68
C GLU A 144 -36.29 -14.57 -5.77
N SER A 145 -36.34 -14.20 -4.48
CA SER A 145 -37.35 -14.71 -3.54
C SER A 145 -38.78 -14.21 -3.82
N PHE A 146 -38.93 -13.03 -4.43
CA PHE A 146 -40.22 -12.51 -4.89
C PHE A 146 -40.75 -13.23 -6.14
N SER A 147 -39.86 -13.65 -7.03
CA SER A 147 -40.23 -14.34 -8.28
C SER A 147 -40.79 -15.75 -8.09
N TYR A 148 -40.55 -16.40 -6.95
CA TYR A 148 -41.07 -17.74 -6.65
C TYR A 148 -42.39 -17.75 -5.86
N ASN A 149 -42.84 -16.58 -5.39
CA ASN A 149 -44.08 -16.42 -4.63
C ASN A 149 -45.19 -15.68 -5.40
N SER A 150 -45.01 -15.46 -6.71
CA SER A 150 -45.99 -14.84 -7.62
C SER A 150 -46.41 -15.83 -8.70
#